data_AF-A0A3M1J1G3-F1
#
_entry.id   AF-A0A3M1J1G3-F1
#
_cell.length_a   1.000
_cell.length_b   1.000
_cell.length_c   1.000
_cell.angle_alpha   90.00
_cell.angle_beta   90.00
_cell.angle_gamma   90.00
#
_symmetry.space_group_name_H-M   'P 1'
#
loop_
_entity.id
_entity.type
_entity.pdbx_description
1 polymer ?
#
loop_
_entity_poly.entity_id
_entity_poly.type
_entity_poly.pdbx_seq_one_letter_code
_entity_poly.pdbx_strand_id
1 'polypeptide(L)'
;VTPGREGLLAPPGQPDALARAVEYLLNRPRLRRQMGQAGQHTARRYSWDSVAENVLAVYHRVAKTAQPAQTGLPAPANLEQRALPAPQRALRRLTHDV
;
A
#
# COMPACT_ATOMS: atom_id res chain seq x y z
N VAL A 1 3.23 -11.76 1.04
CA VAL A 1 2.49 -12.90 1.63
C VAL A 1 3.49 -13.93 2.09
N THR A 2 3.52 -14.23 3.38
CA THR A 2 4.25 -15.35 3.98
C THR A 2 3.42 -16.64 3.82
N PRO A 3 3.98 -17.69 3.18
CA PRO A 3 3.27 -18.96 2.98
C PRO A 3 2.79 -19.56 4.30
N GLY A 4 1.56 -20.05 4.33
CA GLY A 4 0.96 -20.74 5.48
C GLY A 4 0.50 -19.82 6.61
N ARG A 5 0.89 -18.53 6.63
CA ARG A 5 0.52 -17.59 7.70
C ARG A 5 -0.72 -16.77 7.35
N GLU A 6 -0.67 -16.03 6.25
CA GLU A 6 -1.78 -15.20 5.76
C GLU A 6 -2.44 -15.77 4.49
N GLY A 7 -1.91 -16.86 3.95
CA GLY A 7 -2.47 -17.53 2.77
C GLY A 7 -1.65 -18.75 2.34
N LEU A 8 -2.18 -19.47 1.36
CA LEU A 8 -1.51 -20.60 0.71
C LEU A 8 -1.01 -20.14 -0.67
N LEU A 9 0.15 -20.64 -1.09
CA LEU A 9 0.67 -20.38 -2.43
C LEU A 9 0.43 -21.60 -3.31
N ALA A 10 -0.16 -21.37 -4.49
CA ALA A 10 -0.26 -22.36 -5.55
C ALA A 10 0.83 -22.10 -6.61
N PRO A 11 1.46 -23.14 -7.18
CA PRO A 11 2.39 -22.96 -8.28
C PRO A 11 1.71 -22.28 -9.49
N PRO A 12 2.42 -21.41 -10.22
CA PRO A 12 1.92 -20.83 -11.46
C PRO A 12 1.57 -21.90 -12.51
N GLY A 13 0.51 -21.67 -13.29
CA GLY A 13 0.11 -22.57 -14.39
C GLY A 13 -0.48 -23.92 -13.94
N GLN A 14 -0.74 -24.12 -12.64
CA GLN A 14 -1.29 -25.37 -12.10
C GLN A 14 -2.69 -25.14 -11.50
N PRO A 15 -3.76 -25.15 -12.33
CA PRO A 15 -5.12 -24.88 -11.86
C PRO A 15 -5.60 -25.89 -10.80
N ASP A 16 -5.24 -27.17 -10.92
CA ASP A 16 -5.62 -28.18 -9.92
C ASP A 16 -4.98 -27.91 -8.54
N ALA A 17 -3.77 -27.35 -8.51
CA ALA A 17 -3.12 -26.98 -7.26
C ALA A 17 -3.84 -25.80 -6.57
N LEU A 18 -4.34 -24.84 -7.36
CA LEU A 18 -5.18 -23.76 -6.85
C LEU A 18 -6.52 -24.30 -6.31
N ALA A 19 -7.18 -25.18 -7.07
CA ALA A 19 -8.45 -25.80 -6.66
C ALA A 19 -8.31 -26.52 -5.31
N ARG A 20 -7.28 -27.37 -5.17
CA ARG A 20 -6.98 -28.05 -3.90
C ARG A 20 -6.72 -27.08 -2.75
N ALA A 21 -6.03 -25.97 -2.98
CA ALA A 21 -5.78 -24.96 -1.94
C ALA A 21 -7.08 -24.27 -1.49
N VAL A 22 -7.99 -23.97 -2.43
CA VAL A 22 -9.30 -23.39 -2.13
C VAL A 22 -10.16 -24.39 -1.35
N GLU A 23 -10.29 -25.64 -1.82
CA GLU A 23 -11.02 -26.70 -1.13
C GLU A 23 -10.49 -26.94 0.29
N TYR A 24 -9.16 -26.94 0.45
CA TYR A 24 -8.52 -27.10 1.74
C TYR A 24 -8.97 -26.05 2.76
N LEU A 25 -9.11 -24.78 2.34
CA LEU A 25 -9.57 -23.67 3.19
C LEU A 25 -11.09 -23.60 3.34
N LEU A 26 -11.86 -24.02 2.33
CA LEU A 26 -13.31 -24.15 2.43
C LEU A 26 -13.68 -25.14 3.55
N ASN A 27 -13.00 -26.28 3.58
CA ASN A 27 -13.18 -27.33 4.58
C ASN A 27 -12.60 -26.99 5.97
N ARG A 28 -11.86 -25.88 6.12
CA ARG A 28 -11.20 -25.48 7.38
C ARG A 28 -11.55 -24.04 7.78
N PRO A 29 -12.78 -23.77 8.26
CA PRO A 29 -13.25 -22.41 8.53
C PRO A 29 -12.47 -21.67 9.63
N ARG A 30 -11.94 -22.40 10.63
CA ARG A 30 -11.08 -21.79 11.65
C ARG A 30 -9.77 -21.28 11.05
N LEU A 31 -9.09 -22.13 10.28
CA LEU A 31 -7.85 -21.76 9.59
C LEU A 31 -8.07 -20.62 8.60
N ARG A 32 -9.13 -20.68 7.80
CA ARG A 32 -9.51 -19.61 6.87
C ARG A 32 -9.67 -18.26 7.58
N ARG A 33 -10.35 -18.23 8.73
CA ARG A 33 -10.50 -17.01 9.53
C ARG A 33 -9.17 -16.51 10.09
N GLN A 34 -8.34 -17.40 10.63
CA GLN A 34 -7.01 -17.05 11.16
C GLN A 34 -6.12 -16.44 10.07
N MET A 35 -6.04 -17.08 8.90
CA MET A 35 -5.29 -16.56 7.75
C MET A 35 -5.84 -15.22 7.27
N GLY A 36 -7.17 -15.05 7.20
CA GLY A 36 -7.80 -13.78 6.84
C GLY A 36 -7.44 -12.64 7.79
N GLN A 37 -7.47 -12.88 9.10
CA GLN A 37 -7.07 -11.90 10.12
C GLN A 37 -5.58 -11.55 10.00
N ALA A 38 -4.72 -12.56 9.82
CA ALA A 38 -3.28 -12.36 9.60
C ALA A 38 -3.04 -11.54 8.32
N GLY A 39 -3.76 -11.83 7.24
CA GLY A 39 -3.71 -11.10 5.99
C GLY A 39 -4.13 -9.63 6.14
N GLN A 40 -5.23 -9.35 6.83
CA GLN A 40 -5.65 -7.98 7.12
C GLN A 40 -4.60 -7.21 7.94
N HIS A 41 -4.02 -7.85 8.96
CA HIS A 41 -2.96 -7.23 9.76
C HIS A 41 -1.72 -6.93 8.90
N THR A 42 -1.29 -7.87 8.07
CA THR A 42 -0.15 -7.67 7.16
C THR A 42 -0.43 -6.57 6.14
N ALA A 43 -1.64 -6.54 5.55
CA ALA A 43 -2.04 -5.56 4.54
C ALA A 43 -2.00 -4.11 5.04
N ARG A 44 -2.30 -3.87 6.32
CA ARG A 44 -2.24 -2.52 6.94
C ARG A 44 -0.88 -1.85 6.81
N ARG A 45 0.21 -2.62 6.73
CA ARG A 45 1.58 -2.11 6.56
C ARG A 45 1.83 -1.50 5.18
N TYR A 46 0.97 -1.82 4.22
CA TYR A 46 1.04 -1.37 2.83
C TYR A 46 -0.07 -0.35 2.52
N SER A 47 -0.60 0.34 3.54
CA SER A 47 -1.53 1.44 3.36
C SER A 47 -0.86 2.60 2.62
N TRP A 48 -1.67 3.46 1.99
CA TRP A 48 -1.17 4.67 1.34
C TRP A 48 -0.38 5.56 2.29
N ASP A 49 -0.86 5.73 3.53
CA ASP A 49 -0.19 6.53 4.54
C ASP A 49 1.20 5.97 4.86
N SER A 50 1.30 4.66 5.15
CA SER A 50 2.58 4.02 5.46
C SER A 50 3.56 4.03 4.29
N VAL A 51 3.07 3.82 3.07
CA VAL A 51 3.92 3.88 1.86
C VAL A 51 4.42 5.30 1.62
N ALA A 52 3.55 6.31 1.71
CA ALA A 52 3.94 7.71 1.51
C ALA A 52 4.98 8.16 2.54
N GLU A 53 4.79 7.84 3.83
CA GLU A 53 5.75 8.12 4.89
C GLU A 53 7.11 7.47 4.61
N ASN A 54 7.13 6.20 4.20
CA ASN A 54 8.36 5.49 3.87
C ASN A 54 9.10 6.13 2.69
N VAL A 55 8.38 6.54 1.64
CA VAL A 55 8.97 7.21 0.46
C VAL A 55 9.52 8.59 0.84
N LEU A 56 8.76 9.39 1.61
CA LEU A 56 9.20 10.70 2.08
C LEU A 56 10.44 10.60 2.98
N ALA A 57 10.53 9.57 3.83
CA ALA A 57 11.70 9.34 4.67
C ALA A 57 12.98 9.15 3.83
N VAL A 58 12.89 8.48 2.66
CA VAL A 58 14.02 8.35 1.73
C VAL A 58 14.39 9.70 1.12
N TYR A 59 13.40 10.48 0.64
CA TYR A 59 13.66 11.83 0.11
C TYR A 59 14.31 12.75 1.14
N HIS A 60 13.82 12.75 2.39
CA HIS A 60 14.42 13.53 3.47
C HIS A 60 15.85 13.07 3.80
N ARG A 61 16.13 11.76 3.76
CA ARG A 61 17.47 11.23 3.99
C ARG A 61 18.43 11.74 2.92
N VAL A 62 18.07 11.61 1.65
CA VAL A 62 18.91 12.04 0.53
C VAL A 62 19.10 13.55 0.53
N ALA A 63 18.04 14.33 0.76
CA ALA A 63 18.10 15.79 0.80
C ALA A 63 19.01 16.32 1.93
N LYS A 64 19.09 15.64 3.07
CA LYS A 64 19.99 16.02 4.19
C LYS A 64 21.46 15.72 3.90
N THR A 65 21.75 14.69 3.11
CA THR A 65 23.12 14.31 2.74
C THR A 65 23.62 15.01 1.48
N ALA A 66 22.73 15.60 0.68
CA ALA A 66 23.14 16.46 -0.40
C ALA A 66 23.87 17.68 0.19
N GLN A 67 25.19 17.78 0.01
CA GLN A 67 25.82 19.10 0.05
C GLN A 67 25.02 19.98 -0.92
N PRO A 68 24.74 21.26 -0.58
CA PRO A 68 24.24 22.19 -1.58
C PRO A 68 25.29 22.22 -2.68
N ALA A 69 24.99 21.54 -3.79
CA ALA A 69 25.71 21.79 -5.01
C ALA A 69 25.60 23.30 -5.21
N GLN A 70 26.74 23.96 -5.39
CA GLN A 70 26.79 25.33 -5.87
C GLN A 70 26.28 25.30 -7.33
N THR A 71 25.02 24.97 -7.51
CA THR A 71 24.33 25.04 -8.79
C THR A 71 23.89 26.48 -8.87
N GLY A 72 24.58 27.26 -9.71
CA GLY A 72 24.22 28.65 -10.03
C GLY A 72 22.91 28.74 -10.81
N LEU A 73 21.85 28.10 -10.33
CA LEU A 73 20.50 28.27 -10.85
C LEU A 73 19.83 29.37 -10.03
N PRO A 74 19.48 30.53 -10.64
CA PRO A 74 18.74 31.56 -9.93
C PRO A 74 17.41 30.96 -9.44
N ALA A 75 17.00 31.34 -8.23
CA ALA A 75 15.74 30.94 -7.65
C ALA A 75 14.60 31.24 -8.66
N PRO A 76 13.70 30.28 -8.96
CA PRO A 76 12.58 30.54 -9.86
C PRO A 76 11.70 31.61 -9.22
N ALA A 77 11.64 32.78 -9.85
CA ALA A 77 11.08 34.00 -9.30
C ALA A 77 9.55 33.97 -9.01
N ASN A 78 8.83 32.86 -9.26
CA ASN A 78 7.37 32.81 -9.17
C ASN A 78 6.83 31.41 -8.77
N LEU A 79 7.29 30.84 -7.64
CA LEU A 79 6.71 29.59 -7.12
C LEU A 79 5.36 29.77 -6.43
N GLU A 80 5.01 30.99 -5.99
CA GLU A 80 3.76 31.25 -5.27
C GLU A 80 2.50 31.13 -6.15
N GLN A 81 2.64 31.25 -7.48
CA GLN A 81 1.50 31.23 -8.40
C GLN A 81 1.09 29.81 -8.84
N ARG A 82 1.83 28.78 -8.44
CA ARG A 82 1.61 27.39 -8.84
C ARG A 82 1.07 26.54 -7.68
N ALA A 83 0.28 27.17 -6.81
CA ALA A 83 -0.48 26.47 -5.78
C ALA A 83 -1.36 25.40 -6.44
N LEU A 84 -1.07 24.13 -6.14
CA LEU A 84 -2.00 23.04 -6.40
C LEU A 84 -3.32 23.39 -5.69
N PRO A 85 -4.48 23.41 -6.38
CA PRO A 85 -5.74 23.59 -5.70
C PRO A 85 -5.85 22.51 -4.61
N ALA A 86 -6.21 22.93 -3.39
CA ALA A 86 -6.36 22.01 -2.26
C ALA A 86 -7.23 20.81 -2.69
N PRO A 87 -6.89 19.56 -2.29
CA PRO A 87 -7.70 18.41 -2.64
C PRO A 87 -9.11 18.62 -2.10
N GLN A 88 -10.05 18.89 -3.00
CA GLN A 88 -11.45 19.01 -2.64
C GLN A 88 -11.88 17.62 -2.18
N ARG A 89 -12.04 17.44 -0.86
CA ARG A 89 -12.65 16.25 -0.27
C ARG A 89 -14.03 16.08 -0.90
N ALA A 90 -14.13 15.22 -1.90
CA ALA A 90 -15.41 14.69 -2.36
C ALA A 90 -15.91 13.69 -1.31
N LEU A 91 -16.30 14.21 -0.14
CA LEU A 91 -17.14 13.50 0.81
C LEU A 91 -18.57 13.58 0.28
N ARG A 92 -18.95 12.66 -0.59
CA ARG A 92 -20.36 12.34 -0.79
C ARG A 92 -20.65 10.99 -0.16
N ARG A 93 -21.38 11.06 0.95
CA ARG A 93 -22.06 9.95 1.62
C ARG A 93 -22.81 9.13 0.57
N LEU A 94 -22.47 7.86 0.41
CA LEU A 94 -23.42 6.87 -0.12
C LEU A 94 -24.09 6.25 1.09
N THR A 95 -25.30 6.73 1.32
CA THR A 95 -26.30 6.18 2.23
C THR A 95 -26.55 4.72 1.91
N HIS A 96 -26.63 3.90 2.95
CA HIS A 96 -27.42 2.66 2.95
C HIS A 96 -28.83 2.94 2.42
N ASP A 97 -29.31 2.12 1.48
CA ASP A 97 -30.62 1.43 1.45
C ASP A 97 -30.94 1.01 0.01
N VAL A 98 -30.97 -0.31 -0.26
CA VAL A 98 -32.14 -1.14 -0.66
C VAL A 98 -31.72 -2.60 -0.50
#